data_AF-A0A7K4MVY2-F1
#
_entry.id   AF-A0A7K4MVY2-F1
#
_cell.length_a   1.000
_cell.length_b   1.000
_cell.length_c   1.000
_cell.angle_alpha   90.00
_cell.angle_beta   90.00
_cell.angle_gamma   90.00
#
_symmetry.space_group_name_H-M   'P 1'
#
loop_
_entity.id
_entity.type
_entity.pdbx_description
1 polymer ?
#
loop_
_entity_poly.entity_id
_entity_poly.type
_entity_poly.pdbx_seq_one_letter_code
_entity_poly.pdbx_strand_id
1 'polypeptide(L)' 'MKIDIPLPCSKCNGKMYSVSYDATLSILKNRSWQICKECNFERNTEEFKKSICCA' A
#
# COMPACT_ATOMS: atom_id res chain seq x y z
N MET A 1 -9.85 6.54 -1.06
CA MET A 1 -9.04 7.59 -1.75
C MET A 1 -7.70 7.02 -2.19
N LYS A 2 -7.07 7.56 -3.25
CA LYS A 2 -5.72 7.20 -3.71
C LYS A 2 -4.73 8.28 -3.29
N ILE A 3 -3.63 7.92 -2.64
CA ILE A 3 -2.61 8.86 -2.16
C ILE A 3 -1.26 8.39 -2.67
N ASP A 4 -0.54 9.24 -3.42
CA ASP A 4 0.82 8.93 -3.85
C ASP A 4 1.76 8.77 -2.65
N ILE A 5 2.62 7.74 -2.67
CA ILE A 5 3.59 7.48 -1.60
C ILE A 5 5.02 7.70 -2.11
N PRO A 6 5.91 8.31 -1.30
CA PRO A 6 7.28 8.64 -1.70
C PRO A 6 8.22 7.42 -1.67
N LEU A 7 7.69 6.21 -1.83
CA LEU A 7 8.45 4.96 -1.79
C LEU A 7 8.32 4.23 -3.13
N PRO A 8 9.45 3.80 -3.73
CA PRO A 8 9.43 3.10 -5.00
C PRO A 8 8.93 1.65 -4.85
N CYS A 9 8.47 1.08 -5.96
CA CYS A 9 8.06 -0.30 -6.04
C CYS A 9 9.24 -1.26 -5.84
N SER A 10 9.08 -2.23 -4.95
CA SER A 10 10.11 -3.25 -4.71
C SER A 10 10.37 -4.20 -5.90
N LYS A 11 9.49 -4.24 -6.91
CA LYS A 11 9.65 -5.10 -8.10
C LYS A 11 10.27 -4.38 -9.30
N CYS A 12 9.87 -3.14 -9.56
CA CYS A 12 10.27 -2.43 -10.78
C CYS A 12 10.82 -1.02 -10.52
N ASN A 13 11.00 -0.63 -9.26
CA ASN A 13 11.40 0.72 -8.83
C ASN A 13 10.45 1.86 -9.26
N GLY A 14 9.26 1.51 -9.76
CA GLY A 14 8.25 2.44 -10.24
C GLY A 14 7.48 3.17 -9.15
N LYS A 15 6.64 4.13 -9.54
CA LYS A 15 5.84 4.93 -8.59
C LYS A 15 4.76 4.09 -7.91
N MET A 16 4.53 4.33 -6.62
CA MET A 16 3.47 3.66 -5.86
C MET A 16 2.44 4.66 -5.30
N TYR A 17 1.23 4.17 -5.06
CA TYR A 17 0.17 4.90 -4.35
C TYR A 17 -0.50 3.99 -3.32
N SER A 18 -0.98 4.57 -2.24
CA SER A 18 -1.80 3.91 -1.24
C SER A 18 -3.28 4.06 -1.55
N VAL A 19 -4.04 3.00 -1.34
CA VAL A 19 -5.49 2.99 -1.36
C VAL A 19 -6.02 2.53 -0.01
N SER A 20 -7.00 3.26 0.51
CA SER A 20 -7.72 2.90 1.74
C SER A 20 -9.16 2.55 1.39
N TYR A 21 -9.60 1.43 1.93
CA TYR A 21 -10.99 0.95 1.92
C TYR A 21 -11.55 1.11 3.32
N ASP A 22 -12.51 2.01 3.45
CA ASP A 22 -13.32 2.11 4.66
C ASP A 22 -14.21 0.88 4.74
N ALA A 23 -14.20 0.22 5.89
CA ALA A 23 -15.06 -0.91 6.11
C ALA A 23 -16.48 -0.43 6.41
N THR A 24 -17.46 -0.95 5.66
CA THR A 24 -18.89 -0.59 5.84
C THR A 24 -19.41 -0.95 7.23
N LEU A 25 -18.81 -1.95 7.87
CA LEU A 25 -19.12 -2.37 9.22
C LEU A 25 -18.04 -1.87 10.17
N SER A 26 -18.42 -1.09 11.19
CA SER A 26 -17.50 -0.47 12.17
C SER A 26 -16.67 -1.48 12.98
N ILE A 27 -17.10 -2.74 13.00
CA ILE A 27 -16.38 -3.89 13.60
C ILE A 27 -15.16 -4.29 12.77
N LEU A 28 -15.17 -4.06 11.46
CA LEU A 28 -14.08 -4.44 10.57
C LEU A 28 -13.03 -3.32 10.53
N LYS A 29 -11.75 -3.68 10.65
CA LYS A 29 -10.65 -2.71 10.52
C LYS A 29 -10.57 -2.21 9.08
N ASN A 30 -10.41 -0.89 8.94
CA ASN A 30 -10.08 -0.27 7.66
C ASN A 30 -8.82 -0.92 7.07
N ARG A 31 -8.89 -1.24 5.78
CA ARG A 31 -7.79 -1.91 5.07
C ARG A 31 -7.14 -0.91 4.14
N SER A 32 -5.81 -0.89 4.14
CA SER A 32 -5.04 -0.11 3.18
C SER A 32 -4.02 -0.98 2.46
N TRP A 33 -3.83 -0.65 1.19
CA TRP A 33 -2.94 -1.33 0.26
C TRP A 33 -2.02 -0.31 -0.41
N GLN A 34 -0.85 -0.76 -0.85
CA GLN A 34 0.10 0.00 -1.66
C GLN A 34 0.24 -0.68 -3.01
N ILE A 35 -0.03 0.06 -4.08
CA ILE A 35 -0.09 -0.45 -5.46
C ILE A 35 0.91 0.31 -6.32
N CYS A 36 1.70 -0.41 -7.13
CA CYS A 36 2.56 0.20 -8.13
C CYS A 36 1.78 0.61 -9.38
N LYS A 37 2.00 1.83 -9.86
CA LYS A 37 1.37 2.38 -11.08
C LYS A 37 1.83 1.68 -12.37
N GLU A 38 2.99 1.04 -12.35
CA GLU A 38 3.64 0.52 -13.55
C GLU A 38 3.44 -1.00 -13.69
N CYS A 39 3.70 -1.76 -12.63
CA CYS A 39 3.62 -3.23 -12.66
C CYS A 39 2.42 -3.81 -11.90
N ASN A 40 1.52 -2.98 -11.37
CA ASN A 40 0.37 -3.37 -10.55
C ASN A 40 0.73 -4.25 -9.33
N PHE A 41 1.99 -4.23 -8.89
CA PHE A 41 2.38 -4.92 -7.67
C PHE A 41 1.64 -4.32 -6.48
N GLU A 42 0.96 -5.18 -5.74
CA GLU A 42 0.20 -4.81 -4.55
C GLU A 42 0.77 -5.48 -3.30
N ARG A 43 0.71 -4.75 -2.19
CA ARG A 43 1.00 -5.26 -0.85
C ARG A 43 0.13 -4.56 0.17
N ASN A 44 -0.18 -5.23 1.28
CA ASN A 44 -0.95 -4.60 2.34
C ASN A 44 -0.05 -3.71 3.23
N THR A 45 -0.67 -2.79 3.96
CA THR A 45 0.05 -1.84 4.82
C THR A 45 0.90 -2.49 5.91
N GLU A 46 0.51 -3.66 6.41
CA GLU A 46 1.27 -4.34 7.47
C GLU A 46 2.57 -4.94 6.91
N GLU A 47 2.52 -5.57 5.74
CA GLU A 47 3.71 -6.03 5.01
C GLU A 47 4.58 -4.85 4.57
N PHE A 48 3.97 -3.77 4.13
CA PHE A 48 4.65 -2.52 3.79
C PHE A 48 5.45 -1.98 4.98
N LYS A 49 4.83 -1.84 6.16
CA LYS A 49 5.49 -1.39 7.39
C LYS A 49 6.64 -2.30 7.79
N LYS A 50 6.44 -3.63 7.74
CA LYS A 50 7.50 -4.60 8.03
C LYS A 50 8.71 -4.43 7.10
N SER A 51 8.47 -4.17 5.82
CA SER A 51 9.56 -3.95 4.86
C SER A 51 10.36 -2.66 5.08
N ILE A 52 9.79 -1.67 5.78
CA ILE A 52 10.46 -0.40 6.07
C ILE A 52 11.18 -0.45 7.42
N CYS A 53 10.60 -1.13 8.41
CA CYS A 53 11.11 -1.11 9.79
C CYS A 53 12.33 -2.02 10.02
N CYS A 54 12.53 -3.03 9.17
CA CYS A 54 13.64 -3.99 9.28
C CYS A 54 14.64 -3.90 8.12
N ALA A 55 14.76 -2.72 7.49
CA ALA A 55 15.77 -2.46 6.47
C ALA A 55 17.17 -2.30 7.08
#